data_AF-A0A963E125-F1
#
_entry.id   AF-A0A963E125-F1
#
_cell.length_a   1.000
_cell.length_b   1.000
_cell.length_c   1.000
_cell.angle_alpha   90.00
_cell.angle_beta   90.00
_cell.angle_gamma   90.00
#
_symmetry.space_group_name_H-M   'P 1'
#
loop_
_entity.id
_entity.type
_entity.pdbx_description
1 polymer ?
#
loop_
_entity_poly.entity_id
_entity_poly.type
_entity_poly.pdbx_seq_one_letter_code
_entity_poly.pdbx_strand_id
1 'polypeptide(L)'
;MDGPHGIERSHWSAYSALLDEEALECIRFSAWLVSICPFHERPLECPRRARSAHLCAHALADALACVVGFCTDHFAAEEALMTRAGLRQLEPERCERHLEAHAQVSARLHEIVAAADRVPTHESFGALVQLIGRFWAEHAWDHDRELLEALRRLG
;
A
#
# COMPACT_ATOMS: atom_id res chain seq x y z
N MET A 1 22.22 18.67 -19.76
CA MET A 1 23.38 18.16 -19.01
C MET A 1 22.85 16.98 -18.23
N ASP A 2 23.08 15.81 -18.80
CA ASP A 2 22.66 14.53 -18.24
C ASP A 2 23.68 14.13 -17.19
N GLY A 3 23.20 13.80 -15.99
CA GLY A 3 24.03 13.26 -14.93
C GLY A 3 24.63 11.90 -15.35
N PRO A 4 25.71 11.44 -14.69
CA PRO A 4 26.48 10.26 -15.09
C PRO A 4 25.71 8.92 -15.06
N HIS A 5 24.41 8.92 -14.73
CA HIS A 5 23.57 7.73 -14.63
C HIS A 5 22.34 7.73 -15.55
N GLY A 6 22.22 8.66 -16.49
CA GLY A 6 21.27 8.55 -17.62
C GLY A 6 19.78 8.54 -17.24
N ILE A 7 19.41 8.95 -16.03
CA ILE A 7 18.01 9.20 -15.68
C ILE A 7 17.71 10.69 -15.89
N GLU A 8 16.87 10.97 -16.87
CA GLU A 8 16.40 12.32 -17.17
C GLU A 8 15.54 12.87 -16.01
N ARG A 9 15.60 14.19 -15.77
CA ARG A 9 14.73 14.89 -14.80
C ARG A 9 13.22 14.63 -15.01
N SER A 10 12.83 14.24 -16.23
CA SER A 10 11.47 13.81 -16.58
C SER A 10 11.01 12.60 -15.75
N HIS A 11 11.90 11.68 -15.39
CA HIS A 11 11.57 10.49 -14.60
C HIS A 11 11.28 10.84 -13.12
N TRP A 12 11.93 11.87 -12.57
CA TRP A 12 11.69 12.33 -11.20
C TRP A 12 10.34 13.03 -11.05
N SER A 13 9.98 13.86 -12.03
CA SER A 13 8.67 14.50 -12.06
C SER A 13 7.55 13.48 -12.24
N ALA A 14 7.78 12.44 -13.04
CA ALA A 14 6.83 11.36 -13.24
C ALA A 14 6.62 10.53 -11.96
N TYR A 15 7.70 10.20 -11.24
CA TYR A 15 7.59 9.47 -9.97
C TYR A 15 6.91 10.30 -8.87
N SER A 16 7.20 11.60 -8.76
CA SER A 16 6.49 12.47 -7.83
C SER A 16 4.98 12.53 -8.13
N ALA A 17 4.59 12.58 -9.41
CA ALA A 17 3.19 12.55 -9.80
C ALA A 17 2.55 11.18 -9.52
N LEU A 18 3.28 10.09 -9.71
CA LEU A 18 2.85 8.74 -9.37
C LEU A 18 2.55 8.62 -7.86
N LEU A 19 3.44 9.13 -7.00
CA LEU A 19 3.21 9.13 -5.55
C LEU A 19 1.96 9.93 -5.15
N ASP A 20 1.71 11.07 -5.81
CA ASP A 20 0.48 11.85 -5.59
C ASP A 20 -0.77 11.09 -6.07
N GLU A 21 -0.68 10.31 -7.15
CA GLU A 21 -1.77 9.46 -7.64
C GLU A 21 -2.03 8.27 -6.71
N GLU A 22 -0.98 7.59 -6.26
CA GLU A 22 -1.04 6.47 -5.30
C GLU A 22 -1.56 6.93 -3.94
N ALA A 23 -1.25 8.15 -3.52
CA ALA A 23 -1.84 8.80 -2.35
C ALA A 23 -3.36 8.90 -2.43
N LEU A 24 -3.83 9.44 -3.54
CA LEU A 24 -5.25 9.60 -3.80
C LEU A 24 -5.92 8.23 -3.93
N GLU A 25 -5.23 7.24 -4.50
CA GLU A 25 -5.72 5.87 -4.60
C GLU A 25 -5.84 5.20 -3.23
N CYS A 26 -4.87 5.37 -2.32
CA CYS A 26 -4.95 4.89 -0.94
C CYS A 26 -6.14 5.50 -0.17
N ILE A 27 -6.37 6.80 -0.33
CA ILE A 27 -7.53 7.49 0.26
C ILE A 27 -8.84 6.92 -0.31
N ARG A 28 -8.90 6.71 -1.63
CA ARG A 28 -10.05 6.10 -2.30
C ARG A 28 -10.29 4.67 -1.84
N PHE A 29 -9.23 3.87 -1.71
CA PHE A 29 -9.30 2.50 -1.19
C PHE A 29 -9.83 2.49 0.24
N SER A 30 -9.31 3.35 1.10
CA SER A 30 -9.80 3.49 2.48
C SER A 30 -11.29 3.84 2.51
N ALA A 31 -11.72 4.84 1.74
CA ALA A 31 -13.12 5.24 1.65
C ALA A 31 -14.01 4.12 1.08
N TRP A 32 -13.52 3.39 0.08
CA TRP A 32 -14.21 2.26 -0.53
C TRP A 32 -14.39 1.10 0.45
N LEU A 33 -13.35 0.72 1.19
CA LEU A 33 -13.41 -0.32 2.23
C LEU A 33 -14.44 0.02 3.31
N VAL A 34 -14.46 1.28 3.77
CA VAL A 34 -15.47 1.77 4.72
C VAL A 34 -16.88 1.73 4.10
N SER A 35 -17.02 2.01 2.80
CA SER A 35 -18.32 1.93 2.12
C SER A 35 -18.86 0.50 2.02
N ILE A 36 -17.99 -0.50 1.90
CA ILE A 36 -18.36 -1.92 1.87
C ILE A 36 -18.83 -2.38 3.26
N CYS A 37 -18.09 -2.00 4.31
CA CYS A 37 -18.42 -2.37 5.69
C CYS A 37 -18.49 -1.12 6.60
N PRO A 38 -19.58 -0.34 6.55
CA PRO A 38 -19.71 0.89 7.35
C PRO A 38 -19.83 0.60 8.85
N PHE A 39 -20.10 -0.66 9.22
CA PHE A 39 -20.24 -1.11 10.60
C PHE A 39 -19.04 -1.91 11.10
N HIS A 40 -17.89 -1.87 10.43
CA HIS A 40 -16.71 -2.65 10.83
C HIS A 40 -16.25 -2.32 12.26
N GLU A 41 -16.37 -1.05 12.70
CA GLU A 41 -16.07 -0.63 14.08
C GLU A 41 -17.25 -0.86 15.06
N ARG A 42 -18.47 -0.99 14.54
CA ARG A 42 -19.72 -1.11 15.32
C ARG A 42 -20.55 -2.30 14.82
N PRO A 43 -20.01 -3.53 14.89
CA PRO A 43 -20.62 -4.69 14.24
C PRO A 43 -21.99 -5.07 14.80
N LEU A 44 -22.29 -4.69 16.04
CA LEU A 44 -23.60 -4.91 16.68
C LEU A 44 -24.71 -4.01 16.09
N GLU A 45 -24.34 -2.89 15.46
CA GLU A 45 -25.28 -1.98 14.80
C GLU A 45 -25.58 -2.41 13.35
N CYS A 46 -24.90 -3.43 12.83
CA CYS A 46 -25.06 -3.88 11.46
C CYS A 46 -26.42 -4.58 11.25
N PRO A 47 -27.35 -4.00 10.45
CA PRO A 47 -28.67 -4.60 10.23
C PRO A 47 -28.60 -5.89 9.38
N ARG A 48 -27.45 -6.16 8.75
CA ARG A 48 -27.23 -7.30 7.83
C ARG A 48 -26.43 -8.44 8.45
N ARG A 49 -26.02 -8.33 9.73
CA ARG A 49 -25.06 -9.23 10.41
C ARG A 49 -25.31 -10.73 10.21
N ALA A 50 -26.58 -11.16 10.19
CA ALA A 50 -26.93 -12.57 10.02
C ALA A 50 -27.42 -12.94 8.60
N ARG A 51 -27.95 -11.98 7.82
CA ARG A 51 -28.65 -12.28 6.55
C ARG A 51 -27.76 -12.19 5.31
N SER A 52 -26.59 -11.57 5.42
CA SER A 52 -25.73 -11.28 4.27
C SER A 52 -24.28 -11.73 4.46
N ALA A 53 -24.01 -12.68 5.37
CA ALA A 53 -22.65 -13.11 5.68
C ALA A 53 -21.84 -13.54 4.44
N HIS A 54 -22.45 -14.31 3.52
CA HIS A 54 -21.81 -14.74 2.27
C HIS A 54 -21.50 -13.60 1.29
N LEU A 55 -22.33 -12.54 1.28
CA LEU A 55 -22.09 -11.35 0.46
C LEU A 55 -20.96 -10.51 1.05
N CYS A 56 -20.94 -10.36 2.38
CA CYS A 56 -19.84 -9.68 3.07
C CYS A 56 -18.52 -10.43 2.84
N ALA A 57 -18.53 -11.76 2.87
CA ALA A 57 -17.34 -12.58 2.63
C ALA A 57 -16.81 -12.44 1.20
N HIS A 58 -17.69 -12.44 0.19
CA HIS A 58 -17.27 -12.16 -1.19
C HIS A 58 -16.69 -10.76 -1.33
N ALA A 59 -17.37 -9.74 -0.79
CA ALA A 59 -16.87 -8.37 -0.85
C ALA A 59 -15.53 -8.20 -0.11
N LEU A 60 -15.30 -8.97 0.96
CA LEU A 60 -14.00 -9.03 1.64
C LEU A 60 -12.93 -9.67 0.75
N ALA A 61 -13.23 -10.78 0.09
CA ALA A 61 -12.29 -11.44 -0.81
C ALA A 61 -11.89 -10.53 -1.98
N ASP A 62 -12.85 -9.84 -2.59
CA ASP A 62 -12.59 -8.86 -3.64
C ASP A 62 -11.73 -7.70 -3.12
N ALA A 63 -12.06 -7.17 -1.94
CA ALA A 63 -11.28 -6.11 -1.28
C ALA A 63 -9.84 -6.53 -0.98
N LEU A 64 -9.63 -7.74 -0.46
CA LEU A 64 -8.29 -8.28 -0.21
C LEU A 64 -7.51 -8.43 -1.51
N ALA A 65 -8.12 -8.96 -2.56
CA ALA A 65 -7.47 -9.11 -3.87
C ALA A 65 -7.04 -7.75 -4.44
N CYS A 66 -7.91 -6.73 -4.37
CA CYS A 66 -7.57 -5.38 -4.82
C CYS A 66 -6.43 -4.77 -4.01
N VAL A 67 -6.44 -4.87 -2.67
CA VAL A 67 -5.38 -4.31 -1.83
C VAL A 67 -4.05 -5.03 -2.04
N VAL A 68 -4.06 -6.36 -2.18
CA VAL A 68 -2.86 -7.15 -2.50
C VAL A 68 -2.28 -6.72 -3.85
N GLY A 69 -3.12 -6.56 -4.87
CA GLY A 69 -2.68 -6.11 -6.18
C GLY A 69 -2.04 -4.73 -6.10
N PHE A 70 -2.74 -3.77 -5.51
CA PHE A 70 -2.26 -2.39 -5.34
C PHE A 70 -0.89 -2.33 -4.64
N CYS A 71 -0.74 -2.95 -3.46
CA CYS A 71 0.54 -2.94 -2.75
C CYS A 71 1.66 -3.61 -3.55
N THR A 72 1.36 -4.72 -4.22
CA THR A 72 2.35 -5.46 -5.02
C THR A 72 2.86 -4.62 -6.19
N ASP A 73 1.95 -3.95 -6.90
CA ASP A 73 2.29 -3.13 -8.07
C ASP A 73 3.11 -1.90 -7.66
N HIS A 74 2.71 -1.21 -6.59
CA HIS A 74 3.44 -0.08 -6.02
C HIS A 74 4.86 -0.48 -5.59
N PHE A 75 5.01 -1.54 -4.77
CA PHE A 75 6.31 -2.02 -4.33
C PHE A 75 7.23 -2.40 -5.50
N ALA A 76 6.69 -3.11 -6.51
CA ALA A 76 7.46 -3.48 -7.68
C ALA A 76 7.93 -2.27 -8.49
N ALA A 77 7.10 -1.23 -8.60
CA ALA A 77 7.45 0.00 -9.30
C ALA A 77 8.61 0.74 -8.61
N GLU A 78 8.56 0.88 -7.29
CA GLU A 78 9.60 1.55 -6.50
C GLU A 78 10.92 0.76 -6.50
N GLU A 79 10.85 -0.56 -6.38
CA GLU A 79 12.04 -1.41 -6.42
C GLU A 79 12.72 -1.40 -7.79
N ALA A 80 11.94 -1.36 -8.86
CA ALA A 80 12.45 -1.17 -10.21
C ALA A 80 13.10 0.21 -10.36
N LEU A 81 12.52 1.25 -9.77
CA LEU A 81 13.07 2.60 -9.78
C LEU A 81 14.40 2.69 -9.01
N MET A 82 14.46 2.14 -7.79
CA MET A 82 15.69 2.03 -7.00
C MET A 82 16.81 1.33 -7.78
N THR A 83 16.47 0.26 -8.48
CA THR A 83 17.42 -0.51 -9.28
C THR A 83 17.91 0.29 -10.49
N ARG A 84 17.00 0.91 -11.25
CA ARG A 84 17.33 1.72 -12.43
C ARG A 84 18.17 2.94 -12.08
N ALA A 85 17.93 3.55 -10.92
CA ALA A 85 18.68 4.70 -10.41
C ALA A 85 20.04 4.36 -9.81
N GLY A 86 20.40 3.08 -9.72
CA GLY A 86 21.64 2.66 -9.08
C GLY A 86 21.66 2.91 -7.57
N LEU A 87 20.50 3.15 -6.95
CA LEU A 87 20.42 3.44 -5.51
C LEU A 87 20.88 2.25 -4.66
N ARG A 88 20.70 1.01 -5.14
CA ARG A 88 21.19 -0.18 -4.44
C ARG A 88 22.72 -0.19 -4.28
N GLN A 89 23.46 0.50 -5.15
CA GLN A 89 24.92 0.63 -5.07
C GLN A 89 25.34 1.89 -4.33
N LEU A 90 24.57 2.97 -4.45
CA LEU A 90 24.90 4.29 -3.90
C LEU A 90 24.43 4.48 -2.45
N GLU A 91 23.26 3.98 -2.11
CA GLU A 91 22.65 4.06 -0.77
C GLU A 91 22.02 2.69 -0.37
N PRO A 92 22.81 1.61 -0.21
CA PRO A 92 22.31 0.25 0.04
C PRO A 92 21.45 0.15 1.31
N GLU A 93 21.87 0.78 2.41
CA GLU A 93 21.14 0.75 3.68
C GLU A 93 19.74 1.40 3.58
N ARG A 94 19.59 2.44 2.73
CA ARG A 94 18.27 3.05 2.50
C ARG A 94 17.37 2.08 1.75
N CYS A 95 17.88 1.47 0.68
CA CYS A 95 17.14 0.50 -0.10
C CYS A 95 16.73 -0.69 0.77
N GLU A 96 17.60 -1.18 1.67
CA GLU A 96 17.29 -2.27 2.59
C GLU A 96 16.16 -1.89 3.56
N ARG A 97 16.19 -0.70 4.17
CA ARG A 97 15.09 -0.23 5.02
C ARG A 97 13.76 -0.11 4.26
N HIS A 98 13.82 0.35 3.01
CA HIS A 98 12.65 0.46 2.14
C HIS A 98 12.03 -0.91 1.83
N LEU A 99 12.87 -1.87 1.43
CA LEU A 99 12.45 -3.26 1.18
C LEU A 99 11.90 -3.94 2.43
N GLU A 100 12.49 -3.68 3.60
CA GLU A 100 12.00 -4.22 4.87
C GLU A 100 10.60 -3.65 5.19
N ALA A 101 10.36 -2.37 4.92
CA ALA A 101 9.03 -1.78 5.08
C ALA A 101 7.98 -2.44 4.15
N HIS A 102 8.33 -2.69 2.88
CA HIS A 102 7.48 -3.47 1.96
C HIS A 102 7.17 -4.87 2.51
N ALA A 103 8.19 -5.55 3.05
CA ALA A 103 8.06 -6.89 3.59
C ALA A 103 7.13 -6.93 4.81
N GLN A 104 7.21 -5.95 5.71
CA GLN A 104 6.35 -5.85 6.89
C GLN A 104 4.87 -5.65 6.52
N VAL A 105 4.59 -4.77 5.55
CA VAL A 105 3.23 -4.53 5.05
C VAL A 105 2.68 -5.79 4.39
N SER A 106 3.48 -6.42 3.53
CA SER A 106 3.12 -7.67 2.83
C SER A 106 2.84 -8.81 3.81
N ALA A 107 3.66 -8.96 4.85
CA ALA A 107 3.46 -9.95 5.90
C ALA A 107 2.13 -9.73 6.61
N ARG A 108 1.84 -8.48 7.00
CA ARG A 108 0.59 -8.13 7.67
C ARG A 108 -0.64 -8.37 6.79
N LEU A 109 -0.53 -8.09 5.49
CA LEU A 109 -1.60 -8.34 4.54
C LEU A 109 -1.87 -9.85 4.39
N HIS A 110 -0.83 -10.67 4.30
CA HIS A 110 -0.97 -12.12 4.26
C HIS A 110 -1.56 -12.71 5.54
N GLU A 111 -1.24 -12.15 6.72
CA GLU A 111 -1.89 -12.53 7.97
C GLU A 111 -3.41 -12.28 7.94
N ILE A 112 -3.84 -11.14 7.40
CA ILE A 112 -5.26 -10.81 7.25
C ILE A 112 -5.94 -11.80 6.29
N VAL A 113 -5.33 -12.08 5.15
CA VAL A 113 -5.82 -13.07 4.17
C VAL A 113 -5.95 -14.44 4.81
N ALA A 114 -4.92 -14.91 5.53
CA ALA A 114 -4.91 -16.23 6.16
C ALA A 114 -5.95 -16.37 7.30
N ALA A 115 -6.30 -15.24 7.93
CA ALA A 115 -7.30 -15.19 8.99
C ALA A 115 -8.74 -15.02 8.47
N ALA A 116 -8.94 -14.58 7.22
CA ALA A 116 -10.24 -14.14 6.69
C ALA A 116 -11.37 -15.18 6.82
N ASP A 117 -11.05 -16.47 6.66
CA ASP A 117 -12.03 -17.56 6.79
C ASP A 117 -12.26 -18.02 8.25
N ARG A 118 -11.42 -17.56 9.19
CA ARG A 118 -11.39 -18.03 10.58
C ARG A 118 -11.94 -17.01 11.56
N VAL A 119 -12.02 -15.74 11.16
CA VAL A 119 -12.53 -14.64 11.98
C VAL A 119 -13.80 -14.05 11.38
N PRO A 120 -14.64 -13.38 12.18
CA PRO A 120 -15.77 -12.65 11.65
C PRO A 120 -15.35 -11.64 10.57
N THR A 121 -16.06 -11.61 9.44
CA THR A 121 -15.74 -10.77 8.27
C THR A 121 -15.50 -9.29 8.60
N HIS A 122 -16.22 -8.73 9.58
CA HIS A 122 -16.05 -7.33 10.00
C HIS A 122 -14.70 -7.06 10.67
N GLU A 123 -14.12 -8.06 11.35
CA GLU A 123 -12.79 -7.94 11.96
C GLU A 123 -11.71 -7.89 10.87
N SER A 124 -11.81 -8.71 9.82
CA SER A 124 -10.91 -8.65 8.67
C SER A 124 -11.04 -7.33 7.91
N PHE A 125 -12.25 -6.80 7.73
CA PHE A 125 -12.44 -5.45 7.18
C PHE A 125 -11.78 -4.38 8.04
N GLY A 126 -11.98 -4.43 9.36
CA GLY A 126 -11.34 -3.48 10.27
C GLY A 126 -9.82 -3.57 10.22
N ALA A 127 -9.26 -4.79 10.17
CA ALA A 127 -7.82 -5.00 10.03
C ALA A 127 -7.29 -4.43 8.70
N LEU A 128 -8.03 -4.60 7.60
CA LEU A 128 -7.67 -4.10 6.27
C LEU A 128 -7.74 -2.57 6.20
N VAL A 129 -8.80 -1.96 6.71
CA VAL A 129 -8.95 -0.49 6.81
C VAL A 129 -7.80 0.10 7.63
N GLN A 130 -7.48 -0.50 8.78
CA GLN A 130 -6.37 -0.04 9.61
C GLN A 130 -5.00 -0.24 8.94
N LEU A 131 -4.81 -1.35 8.21
CA LEU A 131 -3.56 -1.60 7.50
C LEU A 131 -3.35 -0.54 6.42
N ILE A 132 -4.34 -0.27 5.56
CA ILE A 132 -4.21 0.75 4.52
C ILE A 132 -4.04 2.15 5.13
N GLY A 133 -4.79 2.47 6.19
CA GLY A 133 -4.66 3.75 6.88
C GLY A 133 -3.26 3.99 7.46
N ARG A 134 -2.69 2.98 8.13
CA ARG A 134 -1.31 3.07 8.66
C ARG A 134 -0.25 3.02 7.58
N PHE A 135 -0.40 2.12 6.60
CA PHE A 135 0.49 2.03 5.44
C PHE A 135 0.65 3.40 4.80
N TRP A 136 -0.46 4.07 4.49
CA TRP A 136 -0.40 5.38 3.87
C TRP A 136 0.18 6.47 4.79
N ALA A 137 -0.18 6.45 6.09
CA ALA A 137 0.28 7.46 7.03
C ALA A 137 1.77 7.36 7.38
N GLU A 138 2.32 6.14 7.39
CA GLU A 138 3.67 5.86 7.88
C GLU A 138 4.62 5.51 6.72
N HIS A 139 4.23 4.60 5.82
CA HIS A 139 5.12 4.16 4.73
C HIS A 139 5.31 5.24 3.66
N ALA A 140 4.21 5.72 3.08
CA ALA A 140 4.32 6.68 1.98
C ALA A 140 4.91 8.03 2.41
N TRP A 141 4.65 8.43 3.66
CA TRP A 141 5.20 9.67 4.17
C TRP A 141 6.68 9.57 4.52
N ASP A 142 7.13 8.49 5.16
CA ASP A 142 8.51 8.39 5.61
C ASP A 142 9.42 7.77 4.56
N HIS A 143 9.01 6.68 3.89
CA HIS A 143 9.87 5.91 3.00
C HIS A 143 9.85 6.45 1.55
N ASP A 144 8.68 6.67 0.95
CA ASP A 144 8.60 7.09 -0.45
C ASP A 144 9.12 8.52 -0.63
N ARG A 145 8.91 9.39 0.37
CA ARG A 145 9.51 10.73 0.40
C ARG A 145 11.02 10.67 0.51
N GLU A 146 11.55 9.82 1.37
CA GLU A 146 12.99 9.59 1.51
C GLU A 146 13.60 9.07 0.21
N LEU A 147 12.90 8.16 -0.48
CA LEU A 147 13.28 7.65 -1.79
C LEU A 147 13.28 8.78 -2.83
N LEU A 148 12.21 9.57 -2.90
CA LEU A 148 12.11 10.73 -3.81
C LEU A 148 13.24 11.75 -3.56
N GLU A 149 13.58 12.03 -2.30
CA GLU A 149 14.70 12.91 -1.95
C GLU A 149 16.06 12.33 -2.36
N ALA A 150 16.26 11.03 -2.19
CA ALA A 150 17.47 10.36 -2.67
C ALA A 150 17.59 10.43 -4.19
N LEU A 151 16.49 10.16 -4.92
CA LEU A 151 16.45 10.24 -6.37
C LEU A 151 16.73 11.65 -6.88
N ARG A 152 16.18 12.69 -6.23
CA ARG A 152 16.48 14.10 -6.54
C ARG A 152 17.94 14.47 -6.32
N ARG A 153 18.64 13.84 -5.37
CA ARG A 153 20.08 14.08 -5.13
C ARG A 153 20.97 13.46 -6.23
N LEU A 154 20.46 12.48 -6.96
CA LEU A 154 21.19 11.80 -8.05
C LEU A 154 21.07 12.52 -9.41
N GLY A 155 20.25 13.58 -9.53
CA GLY A 155 20.00 14.30 -10.78
C GLY A 155 19.84 15.81 -10.64
#